data_AF-R4FJ24-F1
#
_entry.id   AF-R4FJ24-F1
#
_cell.length_a   1.000
_cell.length_b   1.000
_cell.length_c   1.000
_cell.angle_alpha   90.00
_cell.angle_beta   90.00
_cell.angle_gamma   90.00
#
_symmetry.space_group_name_H-M   'P 1'
#
loop_
_entity.id
_entity.type
_entity.pdbx_description
1 polymer ?
#
loop_
_entity_poly.entity_id
_entity_poly.type
_entity_poly.pdbx_seq_one_letter_code
_entity_poly.pdbx_strand_id
1 'polypeptide(L)'
;QICDRVLKKGWTLVTDESGAMGPHAINKDQWVGFDDAAMIKHKSEFVKKHGFGGAMIWALDLDDFRNVCGCEEYPLLRTINRVLRSYPSGPLCSLSKELKHAITTESSESDLRSEEITPCPQITGDKSDCTKFYTCQFGVLIQQACPLGLYFNQKALMCDWPENAGCKTDQNEIPDDNDESTPSSMEESTSTEMSEIESTTSANEIIDSRYKVVCYFTNWAWYRQGTGKFLPEDIDTTLCTHIIYAFAVLDSEKLEIKPHDSWADIDNEFYTKVSSLAKKGLKVLL
;
A
#
# COMPACT_ATOMS: atom_id res chain seq x y z
N GLN A 1 8.62 -14.47 -11.56
CA GLN A 1 10.08 -14.73 -11.65
C GLN A 1 10.70 -15.24 -10.35
N ILE A 2 10.52 -14.53 -9.23
CA ILE A 2 11.12 -14.89 -7.93
C ILE A 2 10.56 -16.22 -7.40
N CYS A 3 9.24 -16.41 -7.46
CA CYS A 3 8.61 -17.66 -7.04
C CYS A 3 9.18 -18.90 -7.75
N ASP A 4 9.48 -18.82 -9.05
CA ASP A 4 10.03 -19.93 -9.83
C ASP A 4 11.43 -20.31 -9.32
N ARG A 5 12.21 -19.30 -8.95
CA ARG A 5 13.54 -19.48 -8.36
C ARG A 5 13.49 -20.16 -6.99
N VAL A 6 12.57 -19.71 -6.12
CA VAL A 6 12.35 -20.28 -4.78
C VAL A 6 11.78 -21.70 -4.86
N LEU A 7 10.70 -21.88 -5.62
CA LEU A 7 9.94 -23.13 -5.66
C LEU A 7 10.66 -24.22 -6.48
N LYS A 8 11.30 -23.87 -7.60
CA LYS A 8 11.81 -24.84 -8.58
C LYS A 8 13.33 -24.84 -8.75
N LYS A 9 14.02 -23.75 -8.41
CA LYS A 9 15.48 -23.61 -8.64
C LYS A 9 16.32 -23.55 -7.37
N GLY A 10 15.76 -23.98 -6.24
CA GLY A 10 16.51 -24.21 -5.00
C GLY A 10 17.02 -22.96 -4.31
N TRP A 11 16.42 -21.79 -4.55
CA TRP A 11 16.76 -20.59 -3.77
C TRP A 11 16.28 -20.75 -2.32
N THR A 12 17.10 -20.31 -1.37
CA THR A 12 16.77 -20.32 0.05
C THR A 12 15.90 -19.11 0.35
N LEU A 13 14.67 -19.34 0.80
CA LEU A 13 13.76 -18.30 1.27
C LEU A 13 14.05 -18.00 2.74
N VAL A 14 14.15 -16.72 3.07
CA VAL A 14 14.32 -16.23 4.44
C VAL A 14 13.21 -15.23 4.72
N THR A 15 12.44 -15.48 5.78
CA THR A 15 11.34 -14.64 6.25
C THR A 15 11.75 -13.91 7.52
N ASP A 16 11.22 -12.71 7.71
CA ASP A 16 11.37 -11.95 8.95
C ASP A 16 10.25 -12.34 9.93
N GLU A 17 10.61 -12.97 11.05
CA GLU A 17 9.66 -13.42 12.08
C GLU A 17 8.93 -12.25 12.75
N SER A 18 9.52 -11.05 12.75
CA SER A 18 8.86 -9.86 13.30
C SER A 18 7.74 -9.32 12.40
N GLY A 19 7.70 -9.74 11.13
CA GLY A 19 6.75 -9.26 10.14
C GLY A 19 6.95 -7.81 9.71
N ALA A 20 8.10 -7.21 10.02
CA ALA A 20 8.40 -5.82 9.68
C ALA A 20 8.80 -5.65 8.20
N MET A 21 9.31 -6.71 7.57
CA MET A 21 9.67 -6.71 6.15
C MET A 21 9.22 -7.97 5.41
N GLY A 22 9.05 -7.83 4.09
CA GLY A 22 8.84 -8.96 3.20
C GLY A 22 10.04 -9.90 3.19
N PRO A 23 9.87 -11.12 2.65
CA PRO A 23 10.95 -12.08 2.58
C PRO A 23 12.08 -11.63 1.66
N HIS A 24 13.22 -12.31 1.81
CA HIS A 24 14.26 -12.30 0.80
C HIS A 24 14.66 -13.72 0.41
N ALA A 25 15.26 -13.87 -0.77
CA ALA A 25 15.74 -15.15 -1.27
C ALA A 25 17.22 -15.06 -1.68
N ILE A 26 17.97 -16.10 -1.34
CA ILE A 26 19.43 -16.18 -1.52
C ILE A 26 19.79 -17.40 -2.36
N ASN A 27 20.70 -17.23 -3.31
CA ASN A 27 21.37 -18.34 -3.98
C ASN A 27 22.80 -17.93 -4.37
N LYS A 28 23.79 -18.52 -3.71
CA LYS A 28 25.22 -18.18 -3.87
C LYS A 28 25.47 -16.69 -3.63
N ASP A 29 25.84 -15.96 -4.68
CA ASP A 29 26.13 -14.54 -4.68
C ASP A 29 24.93 -13.68 -5.08
N GLN A 30 23.77 -14.29 -5.34
CA GLN A 30 22.53 -13.59 -5.67
C GLN A 30 21.66 -13.42 -4.44
N TRP A 31 21.11 -12.22 -4.27
CA TRP A 31 20.18 -11.86 -3.20
C TRP A 31 19.03 -11.03 -3.79
N VAL A 32 17.79 -11.29 -3.36
CA VAL A 32 16.62 -10.51 -3.75
C VAL A 32 15.64 -10.37 -2.59
N GLY A 33 15.31 -9.13 -2.21
CA GLY A 33 14.20 -8.80 -1.31
C GLY A 33 12.93 -8.51 -2.09
N PHE A 34 11.78 -8.95 -1.59
CA PHE A 34 10.50 -8.81 -2.27
C PHE A 34 9.31 -8.90 -1.29
N ASP A 35 8.12 -8.54 -1.75
CA ASP A 35 6.88 -8.80 -1.03
C ASP A 35 6.23 -10.09 -1.55
N ASP A 36 5.86 -10.99 -0.64
CA ASP A 36 5.02 -12.14 -0.94
C ASP A 36 3.55 -11.87 -0.59
N ALA A 37 2.67 -12.86 -0.82
CA ALA A 37 1.24 -12.68 -0.56
C ALA A 37 0.94 -12.36 0.92
N ALA A 38 1.73 -12.90 1.86
CA ALA A 38 1.56 -12.62 3.29
C ALA A 38 1.90 -11.16 3.61
N MET A 39 3.02 -10.64 3.11
CA MET A 39 3.40 -9.24 3.29
C MET A 39 2.45 -8.28 2.59
N ILE A 40 1.98 -8.63 1.39
CA ILE A 40 0.96 -7.84 0.68
C ILE A 40 -0.36 -7.79 1.46
N LYS A 41 -0.79 -8.91 2.04
CA LYS A 41 -1.97 -8.95 2.92
C LYS A 41 -1.76 -8.01 4.12
N HIS A 42 -0.63 -8.11 4.80
CA HIS A 42 -0.30 -7.28 5.95
C HIS A 42 -0.31 -5.77 5.63
N LYS A 43 0.35 -5.36 4.53
CA LYS A 43 0.33 -3.96 4.06
C LYS A 43 -1.07 -3.49 3.67
N SER A 44 -1.89 -4.36 3.11
CA SER A 44 -3.29 -4.03 2.78
C SER A 44 -4.15 -3.86 4.03
N GLU A 45 -3.94 -4.67 5.06
CA GLU A 45 -4.61 -4.53 6.35
C GLU A 45 -4.16 -3.24 7.05
N PHE A 46 -2.88 -2.87 6.93
CA PHE A 46 -2.37 -1.58 7.39
C PHE A 46 -3.05 -0.40 6.70
N VAL A 47 -3.25 -0.47 5.38
CA VAL A 47 -4.00 0.53 4.60
C VAL A 47 -5.41 0.73 5.15
N LYS A 48 -6.12 -0.38 5.40
CA LYS A 48 -7.48 -0.36 5.94
C LYS A 48 -7.51 0.18 7.38
N LYS A 49 -6.56 -0.22 8.22
CA LYS A 49 -6.47 0.19 9.63
C LYS A 49 -6.24 1.69 9.79
N HIS A 50 -5.46 2.31 8.90
CA HIS A 50 -5.11 3.73 8.98
C HIS A 50 -6.03 4.62 8.12
N GLY A 51 -7.04 4.05 7.46
CA GLY A 51 -8.01 4.82 6.68
C GLY A 51 -7.40 5.50 5.45
N PHE A 52 -6.32 4.94 4.87
CA PHE A 52 -5.80 5.46 3.61
C PHE A 52 -6.78 5.20 2.46
N GLY A 53 -6.73 6.04 1.42
CA GLY A 53 -7.65 5.96 0.28
C GLY A 53 -7.50 4.70 -0.58
N GLY A 54 -6.40 3.95 -0.45
CA GLY A 54 -6.15 2.70 -1.17
C GLY A 54 -4.68 2.33 -1.24
N ALA A 55 -4.36 1.39 -2.13
CA ALA A 55 -3.01 0.98 -2.47
C ALA A 55 -2.78 1.10 -3.98
N MET A 56 -1.55 1.41 -4.37
CA MET A 56 -1.11 1.40 -5.77
C MET A 56 -0.14 0.25 -5.97
N ILE A 57 -0.29 -0.48 -7.08
CA ILE A 57 0.62 -1.57 -7.45
C ILE A 57 1.44 -1.20 -8.67
N TRP A 58 2.75 -1.39 -8.53
CA TRP A 58 3.67 -1.43 -9.66
C TRP A 58 4.19 -2.86 -9.83
N ALA A 59 3.85 -3.57 -10.90
CA ALA A 59 2.89 -3.27 -11.96
C ALA A 59 2.16 -4.58 -12.32
N LEU A 60 1.10 -4.51 -13.13
CA LEU A 60 0.32 -5.71 -13.52
C LEU A 60 1.20 -6.83 -14.08
N ASP A 61 2.16 -6.44 -14.93
CA ASP A 61 3.04 -7.34 -15.66
C ASP A 61 4.15 -7.99 -14.81
N LEU A 62 4.30 -7.59 -13.54
CA LEU A 62 5.31 -8.13 -12.62
C LEU A 62 4.75 -9.17 -11.64
N ASP A 63 3.43 -9.27 -11.52
CA ASP A 63 2.76 -10.31 -10.76
C ASP A 63 2.81 -11.67 -11.52
N ASP A 64 2.37 -12.76 -10.90
CA ASP A 64 2.26 -14.06 -11.57
C ASP A 64 0.98 -14.16 -12.41
N PHE A 65 0.88 -13.30 -13.44
CA PHE A 65 -0.28 -13.19 -14.32
C PHE A 65 -0.56 -14.45 -15.17
N ARG A 66 0.38 -15.40 -15.23
CA ARG A 66 0.25 -16.70 -15.94
C ARG A 66 0.22 -17.90 -15.01
N ASN A 67 0.12 -17.69 -13.71
CA ASN A 67 0.11 -18.74 -12.69
C ASN A 67 1.28 -19.75 -12.83
N VAL A 68 2.48 -19.26 -13.15
CA VAL A 68 3.69 -20.09 -13.31
C VAL A 68 4.18 -20.62 -11.95
N CYS A 69 3.84 -19.94 -10.86
CA CYS A 69 4.13 -20.36 -9.49
C CYS A 69 3.22 -21.50 -9.03
N GLY A 70 2.06 -21.70 -9.67
CA GLY A 70 1.12 -22.79 -9.39
C GLY A 70 0.21 -22.55 -8.19
N CYS A 71 -0.18 -21.30 -7.95
CA CYS A 71 -1.16 -20.93 -6.93
C CYS A 71 -2.45 -20.40 -7.60
N GLU A 72 -2.41 -19.18 -8.14
CA GLU A 72 -3.46 -18.57 -8.95
C GLU A 72 -2.87 -17.46 -9.84
N GLU A 73 -3.63 -16.96 -10.80
CA GLU A 73 -3.23 -15.80 -11.60
C GLU A 73 -3.35 -14.51 -10.78
N TYR A 74 -2.37 -13.61 -10.91
CA TYR A 74 -2.32 -12.34 -10.16
C TYR A 74 -2.45 -12.49 -8.63
N PRO A 75 -1.66 -13.36 -7.99
CA PRO A 75 -1.81 -13.67 -6.58
C PRO A 75 -1.61 -12.46 -5.67
N LEU A 76 -0.73 -11.51 -6.03
CA LEU A 76 -0.50 -10.31 -5.21
C LEU A 76 -1.66 -9.33 -5.35
N LEU A 77 -2.09 -9.02 -6.58
CA LEU A 77 -3.21 -8.10 -6.82
C LEU A 77 -4.52 -8.66 -6.25
N ARG A 78 -4.80 -9.97 -6.42
CA ARG A 78 -5.98 -10.61 -5.83
C ARG A 78 -5.95 -10.54 -4.30
N THR A 79 -4.78 -10.66 -3.67
CA THR A 79 -4.65 -10.49 -2.22
C THR A 79 -5.04 -9.08 -1.77
N ILE A 80 -4.58 -8.04 -2.46
CA ILE A 80 -4.97 -6.65 -2.18
C ILE A 80 -6.48 -6.47 -2.31
N ASN A 81 -7.05 -6.98 -3.41
CA ASN A 81 -8.48 -6.89 -3.67
C ASN A 81 -9.31 -7.60 -2.59
N ARG A 82 -8.87 -8.76 -2.08
CA ARG A 82 -9.56 -9.49 -0.99
C ARG A 82 -9.57 -8.74 0.34
N VAL A 83 -8.54 -7.95 0.63
CA VAL A 83 -8.43 -7.20 1.88
C VAL A 83 -9.19 -5.88 1.80
N LEU A 84 -9.02 -5.16 0.69
CA LEU A 84 -9.56 -3.81 0.52
C LEU A 84 -10.98 -3.77 -0.03
N ARG A 85 -11.47 -4.86 -0.66
CA ARG A 85 -12.78 -4.91 -1.34
C ARG A 85 -13.57 -6.18 -1.02
N SER A 86 -14.83 -6.23 -1.44
CA SER A 86 -15.69 -7.42 -1.42
C SER A 86 -15.34 -8.40 -2.54
N TYR A 87 -14.05 -8.73 -2.69
CA TYR A 87 -13.55 -9.64 -3.71
C TYR A 87 -13.67 -11.11 -3.26
N PRO A 88 -13.95 -12.07 -4.17
CA PRO A 88 -14.06 -13.47 -3.79
C PRO A 88 -12.85 -13.99 -3.02
N SER A 89 -13.14 -14.76 -1.97
CA SER A 89 -12.11 -15.46 -1.19
C SER A 89 -11.30 -16.39 -2.08
N GLY A 90 -10.04 -16.59 -1.71
CA GLY A 90 -9.14 -17.50 -2.40
C GLY A 90 -7.86 -17.73 -1.59
N PRO A 91 -6.88 -18.46 -2.15
CA PRO A 91 -5.72 -18.91 -1.39
C PRO A 91 -4.80 -17.75 -1.01
N LEU A 92 -4.08 -17.90 0.10
CA LEU A 92 -2.91 -17.08 0.39
C LEU A 92 -1.67 -17.81 -0.15
N CYS A 93 -1.14 -17.33 -1.27
CA CYS A 93 -0.06 -18.00 -1.98
C CYS A 93 1.26 -17.96 -1.23
N SER A 94 1.62 -19.07 -0.57
CA SER A 94 2.89 -19.23 0.14
C SER A 94 4.01 -19.69 -0.79
N LEU A 95 5.22 -19.17 -0.54
CA LEU A 95 6.46 -19.64 -1.15
C LEU A 95 7.21 -20.64 -0.27
N SER A 96 6.77 -20.88 0.97
CA SER A 96 7.36 -21.89 1.83
C SER A 96 7.03 -23.29 1.29
N LYS A 97 8.07 -24.13 1.13
CA LYS A 97 7.91 -25.50 0.62
C LYS A 97 7.10 -26.39 1.58
N GLU A 98 7.03 -26.01 2.85
CA GLU A 98 6.32 -26.73 3.92
C GLU A 98 4.79 -26.63 3.80
N LEU A 99 4.25 -25.59 3.15
CA LEU A 99 2.79 -25.43 3.01
C LEU A 99 2.17 -26.16 1.81
N LYS A 100 2.92 -27.00 1.07
CA LYS A 100 2.33 -27.85 0.02
C LYS A 100 1.75 -29.17 0.56
N HIS A 101 1.99 -29.50 1.82
CA HIS A 101 1.45 -30.70 2.47
C HIS A 101 0.44 -30.41 3.59
N ALA A 102 0.14 -29.14 3.88
CA ALA A 102 -0.72 -28.74 5.00
C ALA A 102 -2.12 -28.28 4.59
N ILE A 103 -2.74 -28.92 3.59
CA ILE A 103 -4.18 -28.82 3.35
C ILE A 103 -4.79 -30.20 3.51
N THR A 104 -4.85 -30.66 4.76
CA THR A 104 -5.87 -31.56 5.31
C THR A 104 -5.50 -31.83 6.76
N THR A 105 -5.94 -30.97 7.70
CA THR A 105 -6.57 -31.37 8.98
C THR A 105 -6.76 -30.14 9.87
N GLU A 106 -7.95 -30.08 10.47
CA GLU A 106 -8.36 -29.11 11.48
C GLU A 106 -7.63 -29.31 12.82
N SER A 107 -7.59 -28.21 13.58
CA SER A 107 -7.48 -28.10 15.04
C SER A 107 -6.21 -28.62 15.73
N SER A 108 -5.54 -27.73 16.46
CA SER A 108 -5.67 -27.70 17.93
C SER A 108 -4.85 -26.54 18.51
N GLU A 109 -5.48 -25.79 19.41
CA GLU A 109 -4.85 -24.86 20.34
C GLU A 109 -3.73 -25.52 21.16
N SER A 110 -2.65 -24.77 21.41
CA SER A 110 -1.96 -24.82 22.70
C SER A 110 -1.12 -23.56 22.92
N ASP A 111 -1.68 -22.65 23.71
CA ASP A 111 -1.12 -22.09 24.94
C ASP A 111 0.41 -21.89 25.04
N LEU A 112 0.85 -20.63 25.03
CA LEU A 112 2.12 -20.21 25.65
C LEU A 112 2.00 -18.77 26.18
N ARG A 113 2.34 -18.66 27.46
CA ARG A 113 2.13 -17.56 28.41
C ARG A 113 2.89 -16.28 28.05
N SER A 114 2.23 -15.16 28.35
CA SER A 114 2.66 -13.78 28.26
C SER A 114 3.82 -13.41 29.21
N GLU A 115 4.89 -12.84 28.66
CA GLU A 115 5.72 -11.85 29.36
C GLU A 115 5.25 -10.45 28.94
N GLU A 116 5.01 -9.57 29.90
CA GLU A 116 4.53 -8.21 29.70
C GLU A 116 5.59 -7.34 29.03
N ILE A 117 5.59 -7.33 27.70
CA ILE A 117 6.26 -6.28 26.92
C ILE A 117 5.41 -5.02 27.05
N THR A 118 5.87 -4.05 27.83
CA THR A 118 5.22 -2.74 27.90
C THR A 118 5.21 -2.13 26.49
N PRO A 119 4.04 -1.89 25.86
CA PRO A 119 3.98 -1.44 24.48
C PRO A 119 4.55 -0.02 24.38
N CYS A 120 5.62 0.17 23.61
CA CYS A 120 6.10 1.51 23.32
C CYS A 120 5.06 2.24 22.43
N PRO A 121 4.69 3.49 22.75
CA PRO A 121 3.86 4.31 21.85
C PRO A 121 4.57 4.48 20.50
N GLN A 122 3.80 4.44 19.40
CA GLN A 122 4.34 4.36 18.03
C GLN A 122 5.28 5.52 17.68
N ILE A 123 4.94 6.76 18.07
CA ILE A 123 5.78 7.95 17.87
C ILE A 123 5.55 8.94 19.04
N THR A 124 6.63 9.43 19.67
CA THR A 124 6.56 10.45 20.74
C THR A 124 7.69 11.47 20.59
N GLY A 125 7.43 12.75 20.83
CA GLY A 125 8.44 13.80 20.87
C GLY A 125 9.37 13.64 22.07
N ASP A 126 10.59 14.14 21.93
CA ASP A 126 11.49 14.29 23.08
C ASP A 126 11.00 15.45 23.97
N LYS A 127 10.95 15.21 25.28
CA LYS A 127 10.44 16.21 26.25
C LYS A 127 11.41 17.37 26.48
N SER A 128 12.69 17.17 26.18
CA SER A 128 13.77 18.13 26.42
C SER A 128 14.27 18.82 25.15
N ASP A 129 14.13 18.17 24.00
CA ASP A 129 14.62 18.66 22.72
C ASP A 129 13.52 18.60 21.65
N CYS A 130 12.93 19.74 21.35
CA CYS A 130 11.86 19.85 20.37
C CYS A 130 12.30 19.46 18.94
N THR A 131 13.60 19.39 18.66
CA THR A 131 14.10 18.93 17.36
C THR A 131 14.18 17.41 17.27
N LYS A 132 13.85 16.68 18.33
CA LYS A 132 13.95 15.22 18.39
C LYS A 132 12.61 14.56 18.69
N PHE A 133 12.47 13.36 18.16
CA PHE A 133 11.34 12.49 18.42
C PHE A 133 11.80 11.05 18.41
N TYR A 134 10.98 10.20 18.97
CA TYR A 134 11.22 8.78 19.11
C TYR A 134 10.19 8.03 18.28
N THR A 135 10.66 7.00 17.59
CA THR A 135 9.83 6.05 16.85
C THR A 135 10.05 4.67 17.41
N CYS A 136 8.98 3.90 17.57
CA CYS A 136 9.13 2.50 17.96
C CYS A 136 9.46 1.68 16.71
N GLN A 137 10.67 1.15 16.65
CA GLN A 137 11.09 0.21 15.61
C GLN A 137 11.51 -1.09 16.29
N PHE A 138 10.85 -2.20 15.96
CA PHE A 138 11.14 -3.52 16.53
C PHE A 138 10.99 -3.61 18.07
N GLY A 139 10.07 -2.83 18.67
CA GLY A 139 9.91 -2.77 20.13
C GLY A 139 11.00 -1.97 20.85
N VAL A 140 11.89 -1.34 20.09
CA VAL A 140 12.96 -0.48 20.60
C VAL A 140 12.64 0.97 20.24
N LEU A 141 12.79 1.85 21.22
CA LEU A 141 12.59 3.28 21.05
C LEU A 141 13.82 3.88 20.33
N ILE A 142 13.67 4.27 19.06
CA ILE A 142 14.74 4.87 18.25
C ILE A 142 14.53 6.37 18.16
N GLN A 143 15.52 7.13 18.63
CA GLN A 143 15.56 8.58 18.53
C GLN A 143 15.90 9.02 17.10
N GLN A 144 15.15 9.98 16.59
CA GLN A 144 15.27 10.63 15.30
C GLN A 144 15.32 12.15 15.50
N ALA A 145 15.85 12.86 14.52
CA ALA A 145 15.89 14.32 14.51
C ALA A 145 15.04 14.87 13.36
N CYS A 146 14.32 15.94 13.62
CA CYS A 146 13.62 16.71 12.60
C CYS A 146 14.62 17.41 11.67
N PRO A 147 14.23 17.68 10.40
CA PRO A 147 14.99 18.55 9.52
C PRO A 147 15.28 19.91 10.18
N LEU A 148 16.41 20.52 9.79
CA LEU A 148 16.89 21.77 10.40
C LEU A 148 15.79 22.85 10.40
N GLY A 149 15.51 23.41 11.58
CA GLY A 149 14.52 24.47 11.78
C GLY A 149 13.08 23.99 12.05
N LEU A 150 12.82 22.67 12.07
CA LEU A 150 11.50 22.11 12.38
C LEU A 150 11.48 21.43 13.75
N TYR A 151 10.35 21.54 14.45
CA TYR A 151 10.10 20.94 15.76
C TYR A 151 9.07 19.83 15.64
N PHE A 152 9.19 18.78 16.46
CA PHE A 152 8.26 17.69 16.44
C PHE A 152 6.91 18.11 17.04
N ASN A 153 5.85 18.00 16.23
CA ASN A 153 4.48 18.24 16.63
C ASN A 153 3.85 16.94 17.14
N GLN A 154 3.66 16.82 18.45
CA GLN A 154 3.09 15.63 19.08
C GLN A 154 1.65 15.34 18.66
N LYS A 155 0.87 16.35 18.26
CA LYS A 155 -0.52 16.20 17.83
C LYS A 155 -0.62 15.76 16.37
N ALA A 156 0.23 16.32 15.51
CA ALA A 156 0.28 16.00 14.08
C ALA A 156 1.19 14.80 13.76
N LEU A 157 1.97 14.32 14.73
CA LEU A 157 2.94 13.23 14.62
C LEU A 157 3.97 13.45 13.49
N MET A 158 4.37 14.70 13.28
CA MET A 158 5.32 15.10 12.23
C MET A 158 6.14 16.31 12.64
N CYS A 159 7.26 16.54 11.95
CA CYS A 159 8.05 17.76 12.11
C CYS A 159 7.33 18.94 11.44
N ASP A 160 7.11 20.00 12.20
CA ASP A 160 6.35 21.19 11.82
C ASP A 160 7.13 22.45 12.24
N TRP A 161 6.63 23.61 11.85
CA TRP A 161 7.20 24.89 12.28
C TRP A 161 7.08 25.05 13.80
N PRO A 162 8.07 25.67 14.48
CA PRO A 162 8.07 25.83 15.94
C PRO A 162 6.77 26.41 16.52
N GLU A 163 6.15 27.35 15.81
CA GLU A 163 4.90 28.02 16.18
C GLU A 163 3.70 27.05 16.23
N ASN A 164 3.73 26.00 15.42
CA ASN A 164 2.66 25.00 15.31
C ASN A 164 2.95 23.71 16.11
N ALA A 165 4.22 23.46 16.42
CA ALA A 165 4.66 22.23 17.07
C ALA A 165 4.20 22.13 18.54
N GLY A 166 3.94 23.26 19.20
CA GLY A 166 3.45 23.30 20.58
C GLY A 166 4.42 22.71 21.61
N CYS A 167 5.69 22.52 21.24
CA CYS A 167 6.74 21.99 22.10
C CYS A 167 7.33 23.12 22.96
N LYS A 168 7.21 23.00 24.28
CA LYS A 168 7.76 23.94 25.26
C LYS A 168 8.87 23.21 26.03
N THR A 169 10.10 23.69 25.92
CA THR A 169 11.24 23.17 26.71
C THR A 169 11.17 23.74 28.12
N ASP A 170 11.11 22.88 29.14
CA ASP A 170 11.12 23.31 30.54
C ASP A 170 12.47 23.96 30.90
N GLN A 171 12.56 25.29 30.78
CA GLN A 171 13.32 26.13 31.68
C GLN A 171 12.57 27.44 31.96
N ASN A 172 12.28 27.61 33.25
CA ASN A 172 11.86 28.80 33.99
C ASN A 172 10.36 29.11 34.04
N GLU A 173 9.77 28.70 35.16
CA GLU A 173 8.65 29.38 35.82
C GLU A 173 9.01 30.85 36.08
N ILE A 174 8.18 31.78 35.58
CA ILE A 174 7.73 32.95 36.32
C ILE A 174 6.24 33.10 36.00
N PRO A 175 5.35 33.17 37.01
CA PRO A 175 3.92 33.35 36.81
C PRO A 175 3.63 34.82 36.51
N ASP A 176 2.79 35.08 35.51
CA ASP A 176 2.04 36.32 35.46
C ASP A 176 0.56 36.01 35.24
N ASP A 177 -0.19 36.41 36.26
CA ASP A 177 -1.62 36.37 36.43
C ASP A 177 -2.35 37.39 35.55
N ASN A 178 -3.66 37.14 35.42
CA ASN A 178 -4.72 38.00 34.89
C ASN A 178 -4.77 38.08 33.35
N ASP A 179 -5.90 37.82 32.70
CA ASP A 179 -7.20 38.42 33.03
C ASP A 179 -8.40 37.55 32.59
N GLU A 180 -9.53 37.96 33.15
CA GLU A 180 -10.80 37.33 33.44
C GLU A 180 -11.79 37.19 32.27
N SER A 181 -12.85 36.43 32.54
CA SER A 181 -14.26 36.54 32.07
C SER A 181 -14.82 35.48 31.10
N THR A 182 -15.66 34.63 31.71
CA THR A 182 -16.86 33.92 31.21
C THR A 182 -17.86 34.81 30.44
N PRO A 183 -19.06 34.31 30.04
CA PRO A 183 -19.41 33.15 29.20
C PRO A 183 -20.44 33.59 28.10
N SER A 184 -20.71 32.81 27.04
CA SER A 184 -22.08 32.80 26.45
C SER A 184 -22.35 31.74 25.37
N SER A 185 -23.54 31.13 25.52
CA SER A 185 -24.53 30.68 24.52
C SER A 185 -24.08 29.81 23.33
N MET A 186 -24.56 28.56 23.22
CA MET A 186 -25.85 28.18 22.62
C MET A 186 -26.16 28.97 21.35
N GLU A 187 -26.00 28.33 20.18
CA GLU A 187 -26.99 28.45 19.11
C GLU A 187 -27.17 27.11 18.37
N GLU A 188 -28.41 26.95 17.98
CA GLU A 188 -29.14 25.86 17.37
C GLU A 188 -28.93 25.88 15.84
N SER A 189 -29.02 24.73 15.17
CA SER A 189 -29.68 24.68 13.84
C SER A 189 -29.90 23.26 13.32
N THR A 190 -31.19 22.91 13.30
CA THR A 190 -31.91 22.46 12.10
C THR A 190 -31.61 21.06 11.56
N SER A 191 -32.41 20.08 12.02
CA SER A 191 -32.69 18.86 11.28
C SER A 191 -33.49 19.20 10.01
N THR A 192 -32.89 19.02 8.84
CA THR A 192 -33.63 18.98 7.58
C THR A 192 -33.83 17.52 7.21
N GLU A 193 -35.09 17.14 7.03
CA GLU A 193 -35.53 15.84 6.54
C GLU A 193 -34.83 15.50 5.22
N MET A 194 -34.15 14.35 5.19
CA MET A 194 -33.71 13.73 3.93
C MET A 194 -34.74 12.66 3.58
N SER A 195 -35.50 12.92 2.52
CA SER A 195 -36.44 11.99 1.92
C SER A 195 -35.76 10.66 1.57
N GLU A 196 -36.34 9.56 2.04
CA GLU A 196 -35.97 8.21 1.63
C GLU A 196 -36.18 8.04 0.12
N ILE A 197 -35.09 7.84 -0.61
CA ILE A 197 -35.12 7.21 -1.92
C ILE A 197 -34.54 5.82 -1.72
N GLU A 198 -35.42 4.82 -1.69
CA GLU A 198 -35.07 3.40 -1.71
C GLU A 198 -34.35 3.07 -3.03
N SER A 199 -33.03 3.11 -3.01
CA SER A 199 -32.19 2.39 -3.96
C SER A 199 -31.65 1.17 -3.24
N THR A 200 -32.27 0.01 -3.49
CA THR A 200 -31.83 -1.32 -3.07
C THR A 200 -30.57 -1.75 -3.81
N THR A 201 -29.49 -0.98 -3.65
CA THR A 201 -28.13 -1.48 -3.87
C THR A 201 -27.64 -2.02 -2.54
N SER A 202 -27.28 -3.31 -2.51
CA SER A 202 -26.66 -3.92 -1.34
C SER A 202 -25.53 -3.02 -0.85
N ALA A 203 -25.42 -2.78 0.47
CA ALA A 203 -24.37 -1.95 1.04
C ALA A 203 -22.97 -2.36 0.55
N ASN A 204 -22.78 -3.64 0.21
CA ASN A 204 -21.56 -4.17 -0.39
C ASN A 204 -21.30 -3.69 -1.83
N GLU A 205 -22.33 -3.54 -2.67
CA GLU A 205 -22.18 -2.98 -4.03
C GLU A 205 -21.84 -1.49 -3.99
N ILE A 206 -22.43 -0.75 -3.05
CA ILE A 206 -22.11 0.67 -2.85
C ILE A 206 -20.66 0.82 -2.35
N ILE A 207 -20.21 -0.05 -1.44
CA ILE A 207 -18.82 -0.08 -0.97
C ILE A 207 -17.85 -0.41 -2.12
N ASP A 208 -18.19 -1.38 -2.98
CA ASP A 208 -17.32 -1.74 -4.11
C ASP A 208 -17.21 -0.63 -5.16
N SER A 209 -18.28 0.14 -5.39
CA SER A 209 -18.26 1.29 -6.30
C SER A 209 -17.34 2.44 -5.84
N ARG A 210 -17.12 2.54 -4.51
CA ARG A 210 -16.31 3.60 -3.89
C ARG A 210 -14.81 3.35 -4.04
N TYR A 211 -14.38 2.09 -4.00
CA TYR A 211 -12.95 1.78 -4.12
C TYR A 211 -12.50 1.76 -5.57
N LYS A 212 -11.37 2.42 -5.84
CA LYS A 212 -10.75 2.40 -7.16
C LYS A 212 -9.53 1.47 -7.12
N VAL A 213 -9.47 0.52 -8.05
CA VAL A 213 -8.29 -0.32 -8.26
C VAL A 213 -7.57 0.23 -9.48
N VAL A 214 -6.47 0.91 -9.22
CA VAL A 214 -5.68 1.60 -10.23
C VAL A 214 -4.51 0.71 -10.60
N CYS A 215 -4.62 0.08 -11.75
CA CYS A 215 -3.61 -0.82 -12.26
C CYS A 215 -2.62 -0.07 -13.14
N TYR A 216 -1.33 -0.18 -12.81
CA TYR A 216 -0.28 0.37 -13.65
C TYR A 216 0.17 -0.69 -14.66
N PHE A 217 0.21 -0.33 -15.95
CA PHE A 217 0.71 -1.20 -17.02
C PHE A 217 1.96 -0.57 -17.64
N THR A 218 3.06 -1.34 -17.69
CA THR A 218 4.32 -0.87 -18.27
C THR A 218 4.49 -1.29 -19.73
N ASN A 219 4.88 -0.37 -20.62
CA ASN A 219 5.15 -0.71 -22.01
C ASN A 219 6.40 -1.60 -22.16
N TRP A 220 7.33 -1.53 -21.19
CA TRP A 220 8.51 -2.38 -21.11
C TRP A 220 8.20 -3.88 -21.08
N ALA A 221 7.00 -4.25 -20.62
CA ALA A 221 6.59 -5.64 -20.53
C ALA A 221 6.52 -6.34 -21.92
N TRP A 222 6.36 -5.57 -23.00
CA TRP A 222 6.41 -6.07 -24.38
C TRP A 222 7.78 -6.69 -24.75
N TYR A 223 8.87 -6.11 -24.24
CA TYR A 223 10.25 -6.49 -24.59
C TYR A 223 10.73 -7.72 -23.83
N ARG A 224 10.02 -8.12 -22.77
CA ARG A 224 10.33 -9.32 -22.02
C ARG A 224 10.12 -10.55 -22.90
N GLN A 225 10.94 -11.57 -22.69
CA GLN A 225 10.89 -12.80 -23.46
C GLN A 225 10.10 -13.89 -22.72
N GLY A 226 9.52 -14.81 -23.48
CA GLY A 226 8.85 -16.00 -22.96
C GLY A 226 7.66 -15.70 -22.04
N THR A 227 7.61 -16.36 -20.88
CA THR A 227 6.47 -16.26 -19.96
C THR A 227 6.31 -14.89 -19.30
N GLY A 228 7.36 -14.06 -19.33
CA GLY A 228 7.32 -12.70 -18.79
C GLY A 228 6.82 -11.62 -19.76
N LYS A 229 6.58 -11.97 -21.03
CA LYS A 229 6.01 -11.03 -22.01
C LYS A 229 4.55 -10.77 -21.68
N PHE A 230 4.18 -9.50 -21.56
CA PHE A 230 2.81 -9.07 -21.23
C PHE A 230 2.38 -7.93 -22.15
N LEU A 231 1.18 -8.04 -22.70
CA LEU A 231 0.62 -7.16 -23.72
C LEU A 231 -0.64 -6.44 -23.20
N PRO A 232 -1.07 -5.33 -23.83
CA PRO A 232 -2.36 -4.72 -23.51
C PRO A 232 -3.54 -5.71 -23.57
N GLU A 233 -3.47 -6.69 -24.48
CA GLU A 233 -4.49 -7.72 -24.63
C GLU A 233 -4.53 -8.74 -23.48
N ASP A 234 -3.43 -8.89 -22.73
CA ASP A 234 -3.32 -9.80 -21.58
C ASP A 234 -3.95 -9.21 -20.30
N ILE A 235 -4.38 -7.94 -20.33
CA ILE A 235 -4.96 -7.26 -19.18
C ILE A 235 -6.38 -7.79 -18.90
N ASP A 236 -6.54 -8.44 -17.75
CA ASP A 236 -7.84 -8.81 -17.22
C ASP A 236 -8.56 -7.57 -16.68
N THR A 237 -9.58 -7.13 -17.41
CA THR A 237 -10.34 -5.91 -17.10
C THR A 237 -11.24 -6.05 -15.87
N THR A 238 -11.42 -7.25 -15.33
CA THR A 238 -12.22 -7.50 -14.13
C THR A 238 -11.45 -7.22 -12.83
N LEU A 239 -10.11 -7.16 -12.90
CA LEU A 239 -9.25 -6.95 -11.73
C LEU A 239 -9.11 -5.48 -11.35
N CYS A 240 -9.32 -4.58 -12.31
CA CYS A 240 -9.04 -3.16 -12.21
C CYS A 240 -10.32 -2.34 -12.41
N THR A 241 -10.35 -1.11 -11.87
CA THR A 241 -11.36 -0.11 -12.27
C THR A 241 -10.75 0.99 -13.11
N HIS A 242 -9.45 1.26 -12.90
CA HIS A 242 -8.67 2.23 -13.65
C HIS A 242 -7.38 1.58 -14.16
N ILE A 243 -6.90 2.03 -15.30
CA ILE A 243 -5.57 1.70 -15.82
C ILE A 243 -4.79 2.98 -16.03
N ILE A 244 -3.55 3.01 -15.55
CA ILE A 244 -2.57 4.05 -15.84
C ILE A 244 -1.54 3.48 -16.82
N TYR A 245 -1.34 4.20 -17.92
CA TYR A 245 -0.31 3.96 -18.92
C TYR A 245 0.49 5.24 -19.15
N ALA A 246 1.39 5.55 -18.21
CA ALA A 246 2.11 6.83 -18.18
C ALA A 246 3.47 6.72 -18.87
N PHE A 247 3.48 6.67 -20.21
CA PHE A 247 4.68 6.68 -21.06
C PHE A 247 4.77 7.90 -21.96
N ALA A 248 4.10 8.99 -21.60
CA ALA A 248 4.32 10.30 -22.21
C ALA A 248 5.41 11.07 -21.43
N VAL A 249 6.32 11.72 -22.16
CA VAL A 249 7.39 12.57 -21.59
C VAL A 249 7.34 13.97 -22.19
N LEU A 250 7.94 14.92 -21.50
CA LEU A 250 8.07 16.28 -21.99
C LEU A 250 9.35 16.40 -22.82
N ASP A 251 9.25 16.95 -24.02
CA ASP A 251 10.40 17.36 -24.81
C ASP A 251 11.12 18.53 -24.10
N SER A 252 12.41 18.37 -23.80
CA SER A 252 13.17 19.34 -23.02
C SER A 252 13.41 20.66 -23.75
N GLU A 253 13.31 20.68 -25.08
CA GLU A 253 13.53 21.88 -25.87
C GLU A 253 12.22 22.58 -26.20
N LYS A 254 11.23 21.82 -26.69
CA LYS A 254 9.95 22.37 -27.16
C LYS A 254 8.90 22.49 -26.07
N LEU A 255 9.10 21.82 -24.92
CA LEU A 255 8.11 21.70 -23.86
C LEU A 255 6.78 21.11 -24.36
N GLU A 256 6.86 20.25 -25.37
CA GLU A 256 5.74 19.52 -25.94
C GLU A 256 5.71 18.09 -25.40
N ILE A 257 4.51 17.57 -25.15
CA ILE A 257 4.34 16.17 -24.76
C ILE A 257 4.66 15.27 -25.97
N LYS A 258 5.52 14.26 -25.76
CA LYS A 258 5.89 13.25 -26.77
C LYS A 258 5.86 11.84 -26.16
N PRO A 259 5.69 10.78 -26.96
CA PRO A 259 5.87 9.42 -26.50
C PRO A 259 7.30 9.18 -26.00
N HIS A 260 7.44 8.42 -24.92
CA HIS A 260 8.74 7.95 -24.45
C HIS A 260 9.32 6.89 -25.40
N ASP A 261 8.48 5.99 -25.92
CA ASP A 261 8.88 4.92 -26.82
C ASP A 261 7.95 4.90 -28.03
N SER A 262 8.28 5.67 -29.06
CA SER A 262 7.42 5.78 -30.25
C SER A 262 7.18 4.44 -30.95
N TRP A 263 8.10 3.48 -30.84
CA TRP A 263 7.94 2.19 -31.48
C TRP A 263 6.88 1.34 -30.77
N ALA A 264 6.92 1.28 -29.44
CA ALA A 264 5.86 0.61 -28.68
C ALA A 264 4.53 1.40 -28.75
N ASP A 265 4.61 2.71 -28.51
CA ASP A 265 3.46 3.58 -28.27
C ASP A 265 2.68 3.92 -29.55
N ILE A 266 3.39 4.18 -30.66
CA ILE A 266 2.81 4.55 -31.96
C ILE A 266 2.83 3.37 -32.93
N ASP A 267 4.01 2.86 -33.29
CA ASP A 267 4.14 1.86 -34.36
C ASP A 267 3.45 0.53 -34.02
N ASN A 268 3.42 0.17 -32.73
CA ASN A 268 2.72 -1.01 -32.21
C ASN A 268 1.41 -0.67 -31.49
N GLU A 269 0.96 0.58 -31.62
CA GLU A 269 -0.37 1.06 -31.22
C GLU A 269 -0.71 0.89 -29.74
N PHE A 270 0.27 0.94 -28.83
CA PHE A 270 -0.03 0.74 -27.40
C PHE A 270 -1.00 1.78 -26.83
N TYR A 271 -0.88 3.06 -27.22
CA TYR A 271 -1.86 4.07 -26.80
C TYR A 271 -3.29 3.69 -27.23
N THR A 272 -3.46 3.27 -28.48
CA THR A 272 -4.76 2.85 -29.03
C THR A 272 -5.28 1.59 -28.33
N LYS A 273 -4.42 0.59 -28.13
CA LYS A 273 -4.78 -0.68 -27.51
C LYS A 273 -5.19 -0.50 -26.06
N VAL A 274 -4.40 0.23 -25.27
CA VAL A 274 -4.71 0.48 -23.86
C VAL A 274 -5.95 1.37 -23.71
N SER A 275 -6.07 2.44 -24.49
CA SER A 275 -7.28 3.30 -24.47
C SER A 275 -8.54 2.55 -24.89
N SER A 276 -8.44 1.54 -25.78
CA SER A 276 -9.58 0.72 -26.18
C SER A 276 -10.19 -0.08 -25.03
N LEU A 277 -9.43 -0.34 -23.95
CA LEU A 277 -9.94 -1.01 -22.75
C LEU A 277 -11.03 -0.21 -22.04
N ALA A 278 -11.15 1.10 -22.32
CA ALA A 278 -12.27 1.90 -21.85
C ALA A 278 -13.64 1.36 -22.35
N LYS A 279 -13.67 0.75 -23.54
CA LYS A 279 -14.87 0.09 -24.08
C LYS A 279 -15.28 -1.15 -23.27
N LYS A 280 -14.37 -1.72 -22.48
CA LYS A 280 -14.60 -2.86 -21.58
C LYS A 280 -15.00 -2.41 -20.16
N GLY A 281 -15.29 -1.13 -19.95
CA GLY A 281 -15.78 -0.58 -18.67
C GLY A 281 -14.71 0.02 -17.78
N LEU A 282 -13.43 0.00 -18.18
CA LEU A 282 -12.34 0.61 -17.43
C LEU A 282 -12.26 2.12 -17.64
N LYS A 283 -11.69 2.83 -16.66
CA LYS A 283 -11.23 4.21 -16.85
C LYS A 283 -9.74 4.20 -17.20
N VAL A 284 -9.37 4.76 -18.33
CA VAL A 284 -7.99 4.75 -18.80
C VAL A 284 -7.38 6.13 -18.65
N LEU A 285 -6.20 6.21 -18.04
CA LEU A 285 -5.36 7.38 -17.94
C LEU A 285 -4.08 7.12 -18.73
N LEU A 286 -3.75 8.03 -19.65
CA LEU A 286 -2.51 8.04 -20.44
C LEU A 286 -1.60 9.16 -19.94
#